data_AF-A0A7R9FBD3-F1
#
_entry.id   AF-A0A7R9FBD3-F1
#
_cell.length_a   1.000
_cell.length_b   1.000
_cell.length_c   1.000
_cell.angle_alpha   90.00
_cell.angle_beta   90.00
_cell.angle_gamma   90.00
#
_symmetry.space_group_name_H-M   'P 1'
#
loop_
_entity.id
_entity.type
_entity.pdbx_description
1 polymer ?
#
loop_
_entity_poly.entity_id
_entity_poly.type
_entity_poly.pdbx_seq_one_letter_code
_entity_poly.pdbx_strand_id
1 'polypeptide(L)'
;ALLVSALTTADDCIRLWGDVSYACVCNATYCDDITPAELESLPSGQFRHYISDIQHYRLWRTTEDFKAETNNETSTAHFTLDLSKLYQEILGFGGAMTDSAALNIANLSAPAQELLLRSFFSSEGQEFTFIRTPMAASDFSVRHYVYDDVEGDVTLQNFSLVVEDLQFKIPYLKRAQELSSGKIKIFTAPWNVPDRIKEKKGTTLGPISEEFYQVWADYFVR
;
A
#
# COMPACT_ATOMS: atom_id res chain seq x y z
N ALA A 1 2.05 45.81 1.14
CA ALA A 1 1.02 44.91 0.60
C ALA A 1 1.70 43.93 -0.32
N LEU A 2 2.02 42.72 0.16
CA LEU A 2 2.45 41.60 -0.67
C LEU A 2 1.31 40.58 -0.63
N LEU A 3 0.51 40.57 -1.70
CA LEU A 3 -0.45 39.52 -1.97
C LEU A 3 0.34 38.29 -2.41
N VAL A 4 0.48 37.31 -1.52
CA VAL A 4 0.85 35.96 -1.90
C VAL A 4 -0.42 35.33 -2.49
N SER A 5 -0.49 35.25 -3.81
CA SER A 5 -1.53 34.47 -4.49
C SER A 5 -1.17 32.99 -4.39
N ALA A 6 -1.48 32.37 -3.24
CA ALA A 6 -1.60 30.93 -3.19
C ALA A 6 -2.83 30.57 -4.03
N LEU A 7 -2.63 29.87 -5.15
CA LEU A 7 -3.71 29.18 -5.84
C LEU A 7 -4.20 28.10 -4.88
N THR A 8 -5.27 28.41 -4.16
CA THR A 8 -5.92 27.51 -3.20
C THR A 8 -6.84 26.56 -3.96
N THR A 9 -6.46 25.28 -4.08
CA THR A 9 -7.42 24.22 -4.45
C THR A 9 -8.22 23.87 -3.20
N ALA A 10 -9.55 23.89 -3.28
CA ALA A 10 -10.44 23.64 -2.16
C ALA A 10 -10.24 22.23 -1.59
N ASP A 11 -10.52 22.04 -0.30
CA ASP A 11 -10.40 20.75 0.37
C ASP A 11 -11.55 19.84 -0.11
N ASP A 12 -11.26 18.98 -1.08
CA ASP A 12 -12.21 18.06 -1.70
C ASP A 12 -12.47 16.82 -0.81
N CYS A 13 -11.98 16.77 0.42
CA CYS A 13 -12.33 15.70 1.36
C CYS A 13 -13.73 15.90 1.98
N ILE A 14 -14.68 14.99 1.68
CA ILE A 14 -15.96 14.93 2.39
C ILE A 14 -15.74 14.35 3.79
N ARG A 15 -15.89 15.16 4.83
CA ARG A 15 -15.46 14.80 6.19
C ARG A 15 -16.50 13.96 6.94
N LEU A 16 -16.07 12.81 7.46
CA LEU A 16 -16.78 12.05 8.50
C LEU A 16 -15.98 12.08 9.80
N TRP A 17 -16.49 12.81 10.80
CA TRP A 17 -15.82 12.98 12.09
C TRP A 17 -15.91 11.73 12.96
N GLY A 18 -14.76 11.33 13.51
CA GLY A 18 -14.64 10.41 14.64
C GLY A 18 -14.14 11.14 15.89
N ASP A 19 -13.66 10.37 16.86
CA ASP A 19 -13.32 10.91 18.20
C ASP A 19 -12.08 11.84 18.20
N VAL A 20 -11.14 11.63 17.28
CA VAL A 20 -9.84 12.33 17.27
C VAL A 20 -9.65 13.21 16.04
N SER A 21 -10.15 12.77 14.88
CA SER A 21 -10.05 13.46 13.60
C SER A 21 -11.19 12.99 12.69
N TYR A 22 -11.10 13.26 11.39
CA TYR A 22 -12.11 12.84 10.41
C TYR A 22 -11.51 11.94 9.32
N ALA A 23 -12.36 11.12 8.71
CA ALA A 23 -12.06 10.39 7.49
C ALA A 23 -12.59 11.14 6.25
N CYS A 24 -12.00 10.88 5.09
CA CYS A 24 -12.54 11.29 3.80
C CYS A 24 -13.50 10.21 3.29
N VAL A 25 -14.74 10.60 3.02
CA VAL A 25 -15.81 9.68 2.60
C VAL A 25 -15.78 9.52 1.09
N CYS A 26 -15.52 8.29 0.66
CA CYS A 26 -15.64 7.88 -0.73
C CYS A 26 -16.88 6.98 -0.94
N ASN A 27 -17.42 7.00 -2.15
CA ASN A 27 -18.51 6.14 -2.59
C ASN A 27 -18.33 5.75 -4.07
N ALA A 28 -19.35 5.17 -4.69
CA ALA A 28 -19.30 4.71 -6.08
C ALA A 28 -19.10 5.82 -7.14
N THR A 29 -19.30 7.08 -6.77
CA THR A 29 -19.30 8.24 -7.66
C THR A 29 -18.32 9.33 -7.25
N TYR A 30 -17.65 9.16 -6.10
CA TYR A 30 -16.83 10.20 -5.51
C TYR A 30 -15.72 9.60 -4.65
N CYS A 31 -14.50 10.13 -4.81
CA CYS A 31 -13.41 9.99 -3.85
C CYS A 31 -12.48 11.18 -4.05
N ASP A 32 -11.83 11.66 -2.98
CA ASP A 32 -10.79 12.68 -3.09
C ASP A 32 -9.59 12.14 -3.88
N ASP A 33 -9.03 12.98 -4.75
CA ASP A 33 -7.91 12.64 -5.62
C ASP A 33 -6.88 13.76 -5.70
N ILE A 34 -5.75 13.45 -6.33
CA ILE A 34 -4.71 14.41 -6.72
C ILE A 34 -4.92 14.75 -8.19
N THR A 35 -5.16 16.03 -8.47
CA THR A 35 -5.44 16.52 -9.81
C THR A 35 -4.21 16.43 -10.74
N PRO A 36 -4.38 16.34 -12.07
CA PRO A 36 -3.24 16.35 -13.00
C PRO A 36 -2.34 17.59 -12.87
N ALA A 37 -2.91 18.77 -12.58
CA ALA A 37 -2.15 19.99 -12.30
C ALA A 37 -1.30 19.90 -11.03
N GLU A 38 -1.66 19.01 -10.10
CA GLU A 38 -0.86 18.67 -8.92
C GLU A 38 0.30 17.74 -9.24
N LEU A 39 0.29 17.04 -10.37
CA LEU A 39 1.36 16.14 -10.78
C LEU A 39 2.44 16.82 -11.62
N GLU A 40 2.21 18.06 -12.05
CA GLU A 40 3.16 18.82 -12.86
C GLU A 40 4.43 19.19 -12.07
N SER A 41 5.56 19.16 -12.77
CA SER A 41 6.86 19.59 -12.25
C SER A 41 6.86 21.09 -11.97
N LEU A 42 7.42 21.49 -10.83
CA LEU A 42 7.56 22.90 -10.49
C LEU A 42 8.72 23.58 -11.24
N PRO A 43 8.59 24.88 -11.57
CA PRO A 43 9.72 25.71 -12.00
C PRO A 43 10.87 25.71 -11.00
N SER A 44 12.08 25.96 -11.50
CA SER A 44 13.26 26.13 -10.63
C SER A 44 13.07 27.31 -9.66
N GLY A 45 13.45 27.11 -8.40
CA GLY A 45 13.26 28.12 -7.35
C GLY A 45 11.94 27.98 -6.57
N GLN A 46 11.12 26.98 -6.86
CA GLN A 46 9.88 26.71 -6.13
C GLN A 46 9.92 25.38 -5.38
N PHE A 47 9.11 25.30 -4.32
CA PHE A 47 8.83 24.06 -3.61
C PHE A 47 7.33 23.88 -3.39
N ARG A 48 6.95 22.61 -3.18
CA ARG A 48 5.60 22.22 -2.83
C ARG A 48 5.58 21.73 -1.40
N HIS A 49 4.60 22.18 -0.64
CA HIS A 49 4.37 21.77 0.74
C HIS A 49 3.00 21.11 0.84
N TYR A 50 2.97 19.92 1.43
CA TYR A 50 1.74 19.18 1.73
C TYR A 50 1.53 19.12 3.23
N ILE A 51 0.33 19.45 3.70
CA ILE A 51 -0.03 19.50 5.11
C ILE A 51 -1.23 18.58 5.35
N SER A 52 -1.13 17.74 6.37
CA SER A 52 -2.27 17.04 6.96
C SER A 52 -2.31 17.35 8.44
N ASP A 53 -3.49 17.65 8.98
CA ASP A 53 -3.67 17.90 10.42
C ASP A 53 -4.97 17.29 10.96
N ILE A 54 -5.12 17.31 12.28
CA ILE A 54 -6.24 16.63 12.94
C ILE A 54 -7.62 17.25 12.65
N GLN A 55 -7.69 18.50 12.18
CA GLN A 55 -8.90 19.31 12.09
C GLN A 55 -9.24 19.81 10.69
N HIS A 56 -8.24 20.22 9.91
CA HIS A 56 -8.48 21.00 8.69
C HIS A 56 -7.95 20.31 7.45
N TYR A 57 -6.69 19.91 7.41
CA TYR A 57 -6.07 19.57 6.13
C TYR A 57 -5.89 18.07 5.89
N ARG A 58 -6.07 17.65 4.64
CA ARG A 58 -5.74 16.31 4.10
C ARG A 58 -4.89 16.51 2.86
N LEU A 59 -3.59 16.29 3.01
CA LEU A 59 -2.59 16.56 1.96
C LEU A 59 -2.80 17.93 1.28
N TRP A 60 -3.23 18.91 2.07
CA TRP A 60 -3.45 20.27 1.60
C TRP A 60 -2.16 20.84 1.08
N ARG A 61 -2.22 21.44 -0.10
CA ARG A 61 -1.03 21.83 -0.84
C ARG A 61 -0.88 23.35 -0.90
N THR A 62 0.35 23.81 -0.71
CA THR A 62 0.80 25.15 -1.16
C THR A 62 2.02 25.02 -2.06
N THR A 63 2.19 25.97 -2.97
CA THR A 63 3.42 26.15 -3.76
C THR A 63 4.01 27.50 -3.40
N GLU A 64 5.29 27.52 -3.09
CA GLU A 64 6.00 28.69 -2.57
C GLU A 64 7.37 28.82 -3.24
N ASP A 65 7.91 30.03 -3.25
CA ASP A 65 9.24 30.32 -3.78
C ASP A 65 10.30 30.18 -2.67
N PHE A 66 11.45 29.61 -3.00
CA PHE A 66 12.63 29.67 -2.14
C PHE A 66 13.07 31.13 -1.97
N LYS A 67 13.28 31.52 -0.72
CA LYS A 67 13.81 32.85 -0.37
C LYS A 67 15.31 32.79 -0.23
N ALA A 68 15.99 33.85 -0.67
CA ALA A 68 17.38 34.05 -0.32
C ALA A 68 17.52 34.19 1.20
N GLU A 69 18.54 33.57 1.77
CA GLU A 69 18.86 33.72 3.18
C GLU A 69 19.13 35.20 3.47
N THR A 70 18.40 35.78 4.44
CA THR A 70 18.64 37.14 4.89
C THR A 70 19.07 37.13 6.35
N ASN A 71 20.10 37.91 6.69
CA ASN A 71 20.69 37.97 8.03
C ASN A 71 19.74 38.50 9.13
N ASN A 72 18.48 38.79 8.82
CA ASN A 72 17.51 39.43 9.71
C ASN A 72 16.35 38.51 10.12
N GLU A 73 16.32 37.25 9.69
CA GLU A 73 15.27 36.31 10.12
C GLU A 73 15.68 35.59 11.41
N THR A 74 14.99 35.90 12.51
CA THR A 74 15.09 35.15 13.76
C THR A 74 14.27 33.85 13.66
N SER A 75 14.73 32.88 12.88
CA SER A 75 14.13 31.54 12.92
C SER A 75 14.63 30.79 14.15
N THR A 76 13.72 30.09 14.83
CA THR A 76 14.03 29.29 16.01
C THR A 76 14.55 27.89 15.64
N ALA A 77 14.41 27.47 14.38
CA ALA A 77 14.89 26.19 13.88
C ALA A 77 15.43 26.33 12.44
N HIS A 78 16.61 25.74 12.20
CA HIS A 78 17.25 25.70 10.89
C HIS A 78 17.60 24.25 10.56
N PHE A 79 17.17 23.79 9.38
CA PHE A 79 17.47 22.45 8.86
C PHE A 79 18.28 22.58 7.58
N THR A 80 19.48 21.98 7.56
CA THR A 80 20.39 22.03 6.42
C THR A 80 20.53 20.65 5.80
N LEU A 81 20.33 20.56 4.48
CA LEU A 81 20.49 19.32 3.72
C LEU A 81 21.90 19.25 3.11
N ASP A 82 22.65 18.20 3.44
CA ASP A 82 23.98 17.92 2.87
C ASP A 82 23.84 16.89 1.74
N LEU A 83 23.81 17.36 0.49
CA LEU A 83 23.63 16.51 -0.69
C LEU A 83 24.83 15.59 -0.98
N SER A 84 25.96 15.77 -0.29
CA SER A 84 27.13 14.88 -0.44
C SER A 84 27.01 13.60 0.40
N LYS A 85 26.09 13.57 1.37
CA LYS A 85 25.85 12.43 2.26
C LYS A 85 24.66 11.63 1.77
N LEU A 86 24.96 10.46 1.21
CA LEU A 86 23.95 9.50 0.75
C LEU A 86 23.74 8.39 1.78
N TYR A 87 22.53 7.85 1.83
CA TYR A 87 22.13 6.75 2.70
C TYR A 87 21.52 5.60 1.87
N GLN A 88 20.54 4.89 2.41
CA GLN A 88 19.89 3.77 1.74
C GLN A 88 19.05 4.22 0.53
N GLU A 89 18.92 3.33 -0.45
CA GLU A 89 17.89 3.44 -1.48
C GLU A 89 16.52 3.05 -0.91
N ILE A 90 15.48 3.75 -1.36
CA ILE A 90 14.09 3.47 -0.96
C ILE A 90 13.46 2.54 -1.99
N LEU A 91 13.06 1.34 -1.55
CA LEU A 91 12.49 0.33 -2.44
C LEU A 91 11.06 0.65 -2.89
N GLY A 92 10.30 1.37 -2.07
CA GLY A 92 8.91 1.74 -2.31
C GLY A 92 8.10 1.83 -1.02
N PHE A 93 6.83 2.20 -1.16
CA PHE A 93 5.86 2.26 -0.08
C PHE A 93 4.58 1.55 -0.51
N GLY A 94 3.84 1.00 0.46
CA GLY A 94 2.48 0.54 0.22
C GLY A 94 1.91 -0.32 1.33
N GLY A 95 1.12 -1.34 0.97
CA GLY A 95 0.27 -2.09 1.91
C GLY A 95 0.25 -3.59 1.67
N ALA A 96 -0.67 -4.29 2.33
CA ALA A 96 -0.84 -5.73 2.21
C ALA A 96 -2.18 -6.12 1.54
N MET A 97 -2.13 -6.95 0.51
CA MET A 97 -3.29 -7.59 -0.11
C MET A 97 -3.58 -8.92 0.61
N THR A 98 -4.14 -8.84 1.81
CA THR A 98 -4.62 -10.01 2.58
C THR A 98 -6.00 -10.47 2.09
N ASP A 99 -6.44 -11.66 2.51
CA ASP A 99 -7.79 -12.13 2.18
C ASP A 99 -8.85 -11.15 2.72
N SER A 100 -8.68 -10.66 3.95
CA SER A 100 -9.58 -9.65 4.53
C SER A 100 -9.60 -8.36 3.72
N ALA A 101 -8.45 -7.85 3.27
CA ALA A 101 -8.41 -6.65 2.43
C ALA A 101 -9.17 -6.90 1.12
N ALA A 102 -8.87 -8.02 0.44
CA ALA A 102 -9.48 -8.36 -0.83
C ALA A 102 -11.00 -8.60 -0.72
N LEU A 103 -11.47 -9.27 0.34
CA LEU A 103 -12.89 -9.49 0.60
C LEU A 103 -13.62 -8.19 0.95
N ASN A 104 -13.00 -7.28 1.71
CA ASN A 104 -13.60 -5.97 1.99
C ASN A 104 -13.72 -5.11 0.73
N ILE A 105 -12.72 -5.15 -0.16
CA ILE A 105 -12.81 -4.52 -1.48
C ILE A 105 -13.98 -5.14 -2.27
N ALA A 106 -14.07 -6.47 -2.30
CA ALA A 106 -15.11 -7.18 -3.04
C ALA A 106 -16.55 -6.85 -2.58
N ASN A 107 -16.72 -6.45 -1.32
CA ASN A 107 -18.02 -6.04 -0.76
C ASN A 107 -18.47 -4.64 -1.23
N LEU A 108 -17.60 -3.86 -1.88
CA LEU A 108 -17.97 -2.59 -2.49
C LEU A 108 -18.60 -2.80 -3.87
N SER A 109 -19.39 -1.84 -4.34
CA SER A 109 -19.81 -1.80 -5.75
C SER A 109 -18.59 -1.63 -6.67
N ALA A 110 -18.62 -2.19 -7.89
CA ALA A 110 -17.49 -2.12 -8.82
C ALA A 110 -16.91 -0.70 -9.04
N PRO A 111 -17.72 0.38 -9.17
CA PRO A 111 -17.17 1.73 -9.27
C PRO A 111 -16.43 2.19 -8.00
N ALA A 112 -16.92 1.82 -6.82
CA ALA A 112 -16.26 2.13 -5.56
C ALA A 112 -14.97 1.32 -5.36
N GLN A 113 -14.93 0.06 -5.84
CA GLN A 113 -13.69 -0.73 -5.87
C GLN A 113 -12.63 -0.05 -6.71
N GLU A 114 -13.00 0.41 -7.91
CA GLU A 114 -12.10 1.11 -8.81
C GLU A 114 -11.55 2.39 -8.18
N LEU A 115 -12.42 3.23 -7.60
CA LEU A 115 -11.97 4.46 -6.92
C LEU A 115 -11.01 4.17 -5.76
N LEU A 116 -11.30 3.16 -4.93
CA LEU A 116 -10.41 2.75 -3.85
C LEU A 116 -9.04 2.28 -4.36
N LEU A 117 -9.01 1.47 -5.43
CA LEU A 117 -7.76 1.00 -6.03
C LEU A 117 -6.98 2.16 -6.64
N ARG A 118 -7.64 3.13 -7.28
CA ARG A 118 -7.00 4.35 -7.79
C ARG A 118 -6.39 5.18 -6.68
N SER A 119 -7.08 5.37 -5.55
CA SER A 119 -6.57 6.12 -4.39
C SER A 119 -5.27 5.55 -3.85
N PHE A 120 -5.05 4.23 -3.94
CA PHE A 120 -3.79 3.61 -3.52
C PHE A 120 -2.74 3.52 -4.62
N PHE A 121 -3.10 3.15 -5.85
CA PHE A 121 -2.12 2.68 -6.84
C PHE A 121 -1.91 3.63 -8.02
N SER A 122 -2.86 4.53 -8.29
CA SER A 122 -2.73 5.46 -9.41
C SER A 122 -1.89 6.68 -9.03
N SER A 123 -1.40 7.40 -10.04
CA SER A 123 -0.71 8.68 -9.88
C SER A 123 -1.63 9.79 -9.35
N GLU A 124 -2.95 9.65 -9.52
CA GLU A 124 -3.97 10.55 -8.95
C GLU A 124 -4.29 10.18 -7.48
N GLY A 125 -3.59 9.20 -6.91
CA GLY A 125 -3.69 8.79 -5.51
C GLY A 125 -2.33 8.78 -4.83
N GLN A 126 -2.11 7.80 -3.95
CA GLN A 126 -0.86 7.64 -3.18
C GLN A 126 0.26 6.94 -3.95
N GLU A 127 -0.02 6.43 -5.15
CA GLU A 127 0.95 5.76 -6.02
C GLU A 127 1.82 4.69 -5.32
N PHE A 128 1.18 3.77 -4.59
CA PHE A 128 1.86 2.66 -3.94
C PHE A 128 2.63 1.81 -4.95
N THR A 129 3.90 1.59 -4.64
CA THR A 129 4.87 0.85 -5.48
C THR A 129 5.29 -0.49 -4.86
N PHE A 130 4.79 -0.81 -3.66
CA PHE A 130 5.14 -2.02 -2.93
C PHE A 130 3.91 -2.68 -2.32
N ILE A 131 3.69 -3.97 -2.60
CA ILE A 131 2.56 -4.74 -2.04
C ILE A 131 3.08 -6.01 -1.39
N ARG A 132 2.65 -6.27 -0.15
CA ARG A 132 2.80 -7.57 0.50
C ARG A 132 1.57 -8.45 0.22
N THR A 133 1.75 -9.69 -0.20
CA THR A 133 0.66 -10.68 -0.29
C THR A 133 1.03 -11.92 0.52
N PRO A 134 0.20 -12.36 1.49
CA PRO A 134 0.44 -13.64 2.16
C PRO A 134 0.43 -14.80 1.16
N MET A 135 1.34 -15.77 1.33
CA MET A 135 1.22 -17.08 0.68
C MET A 135 0.23 -17.90 1.49
N ALA A 136 -0.88 -18.25 0.84
CA ALA A 136 -2.05 -18.87 1.46
C ALA A 136 -2.64 -18.05 2.63
N ALA A 137 -3.20 -18.72 3.63
CA ALA A 137 -3.88 -18.07 4.75
C ALA A 137 -2.92 -17.27 5.65
N SER A 138 -3.46 -16.21 6.24
CA SER A 138 -2.88 -15.50 7.39
C SER A 138 -3.89 -15.45 8.53
N ASP A 139 -3.58 -14.75 9.60
CA ASP A 139 -4.55 -14.37 10.63
C ASP A 139 -5.66 -13.44 10.10
N PHE A 140 -5.42 -12.74 8.98
CA PHE A 140 -6.42 -11.95 8.24
C PHE A 140 -7.17 -12.77 7.17
N SER A 141 -7.38 -14.06 7.42
CA SER A 141 -8.12 -14.97 6.55
C SER A 141 -9.35 -15.53 7.28
N VAL A 142 -10.46 -15.72 6.55
CA VAL A 142 -11.72 -16.23 7.13
C VAL A 142 -11.67 -17.72 7.48
N ARG A 143 -10.67 -18.42 6.96
CA ARG A 143 -10.39 -19.84 7.24
C ARG A 143 -8.89 -20.09 7.17
N HIS A 144 -8.46 -21.15 7.82
CA HIS A 144 -7.11 -21.68 7.63
C HIS A 144 -7.01 -22.45 6.31
N TYR A 145 -5.92 -22.25 5.57
CA TYR A 145 -5.58 -23.04 4.39
C TYR A 145 -4.11 -22.88 4.00
N VAL A 146 -3.61 -23.89 3.29
CA VAL A 146 -2.36 -23.91 2.53
C VAL A 146 -2.68 -24.35 1.09
N TYR A 147 -1.73 -24.25 0.17
CA TYR A 147 -1.92 -24.62 -1.24
C TYR A 147 -1.81 -26.12 -1.50
N ASP A 148 -1.17 -26.86 -0.58
CA ASP A 148 -1.13 -28.32 -0.61
C ASP A 148 -1.06 -28.86 0.82
N ASP A 149 -2.10 -29.56 1.26
CA ASP A 149 -2.16 -30.25 2.55
C ASP A 149 -2.44 -31.76 2.38
N VAL A 150 -2.24 -32.31 1.17
CA VAL A 150 -2.51 -33.72 0.89
C VAL A 150 -1.40 -34.58 1.49
N GLU A 151 -1.77 -35.45 2.45
CA GLU A 151 -0.84 -36.33 3.15
C GLU A 151 -0.03 -37.18 2.15
N GLY A 152 1.30 -37.18 2.30
CA GLY A 152 2.21 -37.93 1.44
C GLY A 152 2.59 -37.26 0.11
N ASP A 153 2.03 -36.10 -0.26
CA ASP A 153 2.38 -35.43 -1.51
C ASP A 153 3.72 -34.67 -1.44
N VAL A 154 4.83 -35.39 -1.51
CA VAL A 154 6.17 -34.78 -1.56
C VAL A 154 6.48 -34.14 -2.92
N THR A 155 5.65 -34.36 -3.93
CA THR A 155 5.86 -33.87 -5.31
C THR A 155 5.08 -32.60 -5.65
N LEU A 156 4.21 -32.15 -4.73
CA LEU A 156 3.32 -31.00 -4.89
C LEU A 156 2.39 -31.15 -6.11
N GLN A 157 1.90 -32.36 -6.37
CA GLN A 157 0.96 -32.64 -7.46
C GLN A 157 -0.42 -32.04 -7.20
N ASN A 158 -0.80 -31.89 -5.94
CA ASN A 158 -2.07 -31.32 -5.51
C ASN A 158 -1.96 -29.84 -5.14
N PHE A 159 -0.79 -29.21 -5.35
CA PHE A 159 -0.63 -27.78 -5.13
C PHE A 159 -1.59 -27.00 -6.02
N SER A 160 -2.44 -26.19 -5.39
CA SER A 160 -3.35 -25.31 -6.10
C SER A 160 -3.58 -24.02 -5.32
N LEU A 161 -3.64 -22.93 -6.07
CA LEU A 161 -4.23 -21.70 -5.59
C LEU A 161 -5.73 -21.91 -5.33
N VAL A 162 -6.28 -21.12 -4.40
CA VAL A 162 -7.66 -21.25 -3.96
C VAL A 162 -8.49 -20.03 -4.39
N VAL A 163 -9.77 -20.04 -4.04
CA VAL A 163 -10.71 -18.98 -4.43
C VAL A 163 -10.26 -17.60 -3.95
N GLU A 164 -9.66 -17.51 -2.76
CA GLU A 164 -9.10 -16.29 -2.18
C GLU A 164 -8.03 -15.66 -3.09
N ASP A 165 -7.15 -16.48 -3.69
CA ASP A 165 -6.14 -16.00 -4.62
C ASP A 165 -6.73 -15.68 -5.99
N LEU A 166 -7.48 -16.62 -6.56
CA LEU A 166 -7.91 -16.60 -7.95
C LEU A 166 -9.01 -15.58 -8.25
N GLN A 167 -9.96 -15.41 -7.32
CA GLN A 167 -11.10 -14.50 -7.51
C GLN A 167 -10.88 -13.12 -6.91
N PHE A 168 -9.94 -12.98 -5.96
CA PHE A 168 -9.76 -11.72 -5.22
C PHE A 168 -8.33 -11.18 -5.31
N LYS A 169 -7.34 -11.80 -4.65
CA LYS A 169 -5.98 -11.24 -4.54
C LYS A 169 -5.34 -11.00 -5.91
N ILE A 170 -5.31 -12.00 -6.78
CA ILE A 170 -4.65 -11.89 -8.09
C ILE A 170 -5.33 -10.86 -8.99
N PRO A 171 -6.67 -10.84 -9.15
CA PRO A 171 -7.35 -9.78 -9.89
C PRO A 171 -7.02 -8.37 -9.39
N TYR A 172 -7.04 -8.13 -8.07
CA TYR A 172 -6.73 -6.80 -7.52
C TYR A 172 -5.26 -6.43 -7.66
N LEU A 173 -4.33 -7.38 -7.53
CA LEU A 173 -2.90 -7.13 -7.77
C LEU A 173 -2.64 -6.76 -9.24
N LYS A 174 -3.30 -7.45 -10.18
CA LYS A 174 -3.22 -7.09 -11.62
C LYS A 174 -3.80 -5.71 -11.87
N ARG A 175 -4.98 -5.41 -11.29
CA ARG A 175 -5.59 -4.09 -11.45
C ARG A 175 -4.72 -2.98 -10.87
N ALA A 176 -4.09 -3.20 -9.71
CA ALA A 176 -3.12 -2.29 -9.13
C ALA A 176 -1.93 -2.01 -10.08
N GLN A 177 -1.40 -3.05 -10.72
CA GLN A 177 -0.32 -2.92 -11.71
C GLN A 177 -0.75 -2.13 -12.95
N GLU A 178 -2.00 -2.28 -13.40
CA GLU A 178 -2.54 -1.51 -14.53
C GLU A 178 -2.76 -0.03 -14.20
N LEU A 179 -3.10 0.28 -12.95
CA LEU A 179 -3.35 1.65 -12.48
C LEU A 179 -2.08 2.44 -12.22
N SER A 180 -0.99 1.76 -11.87
CA SER A 180 0.27 2.41 -11.54
C SER A 180 0.97 2.94 -12.79
N SER A 181 1.57 4.13 -12.67
CA SER A 181 2.47 4.67 -13.71
C SER A 181 3.82 3.95 -13.74
N GLY A 182 4.14 3.17 -12.70
CA GLY A 182 5.42 2.51 -12.48
C GLY A 182 5.32 1.02 -12.18
N LYS A 183 6.47 0.42 -11.83
CA LYS A 183 6.54 -1.00 -11.50
C LYS A 183 6.21 -1.23 -10.03
N ILE A 184 5.13 -1.96 -9.76
CA ILE A 184 4.82 -2.46 -8.42
C ILE A 184 5.70 -3.68 -8.08
N LYS A 185 6.39 -3.63 -6.95
CA LYS A 185 7.10 -4.76 -6.35
C LYS A 185 6.15 -5.55 -5.45
N ILE A 186 6.09 -6.86 -5.64
CA ILE A 186 5.29 -7.76 -4.82
C ILE A 186 6.23 -8.56 -3.93
N PHE A 187 5.99 -8.50 -2.62
CA PHE A 187 6.65 -9.32 -1.61
C PHE A 187 5.65 -10.35 -1.10
N THR A 188 6.10 -11.59 -0.93
CA THR A 188 5.25 -12.65 -0.39
C THR A 188 5.95 -13.42 0.71
N ALA A 189 5.16 -13.85 1.70
CA ALA A 189 5.64 -14.66 2.81
C ALA A 189 4.51 -15.58 3.29
N PRO A 190 4.80 -16.84 3.60
CA PRO A 190 3.84 -17.74 4.25
C PRO A 190 3.65 -17.34 5.70
N TRP A 191 2.44 -17.59 6.21
CA TRP A 191 2.14 -17.47 7.63
C TRP A 191 2.24 -18.83 8.35
N ASN A 192 1.95 -19.89 7.62
CA ASN A 192 2.00 -21.26 8.11
C ASN A 192 2.49 -22.20 7.01
N VAL A 193 2.80 -23.43 7.41
CA VAL A 193 3.23 -24.53 6.56
C VAL A 193 2.15 -25.61 6.55
N PRO A 194 2.08 -26.46 5.51
CA PRO A 194 1.22 -27.64 5.51
C PRO A 194 1.39 -28.46 6.78
N ASP A 195 0.29 -28.95 7.36
CA ASP A 195 0.35 -29.64 8.65
C ASP A 195 1.15 -30.94 8.55
N ARG A 196 1.09 -31.59 7.38
CA ARG A 196 1.83 -32.81 7.05
C ARG A 196 3.35 -32.68 7.10
N ILE A 197 3.91 -31.48 6.95
CA ILE A 197 5.37 -31.26 6.92
C ILE A 197 5.93 -30.76 8.26
N LYS A 198 5.09 -30.56 9.27
CA LYS A 198 5.52 -30.15 10.62
C LYS A 198 6.06 -31.34 11.39
N GLU A 199 7.00 -31.09 12.29
CA GLU A 199 7.48 -32.10 13.26
C GLU A 199 6.34 -32.64 14.13
N LYS A 200 5.37 -31.77 14.47
CA LYS A 200 4.18 -32.12 15.22
C LYS A 200 2.92 -31.67 14.47
N LYS A 201 2.12 -32.65 14.05
CA LYS A 201 0.83 -32.41 13.39
C LYS A 201 -0.21 -31.83 14.36
N GLY A 202 -1.18 -31.11 13.81
CA GLY A 202 -2.30 -30.51 14.53
C GLY A 202 -1.93 -29.27 15.35
N THR A 203 -0.74 -28.70 15.16
CA THR A 203 -0.31 -27.48 15.85
C THR A 203 -0.42 -26.27 14.93
N THR A 204 -0.83 -25.13 15.49
CA THR A 204 -0.86 -23.86 14.74
C THR A 204 0.55 -23.39 14.38
N LEU A 205 1.54 -23.69 15.23
CA LEU A 205 2.94 -23.33 15.08
C LEU A 205 3.82 -24.56 15.29
N GLY A 206 4.96 -24.61 14.63
CA GLY A 206 5.95 -25.66 14.81
C GLY A 206 6.99 -25.62 13.70
N PRO A 207 8.21 -26.12 13.96
CA PRO A 207 9.22 -26.28 12.93
C PRO A 207 8.75 -27.30 11.87
N ILE A 208 9.31 -27.13 10.68
CA ILE A 208 9.21 -28.10 9.59
C ILE A 208 10.15 -29.25 9.91
N SER A 209 9.74 -30.50 9.68
CA SER A 209 10.65 -31.64 9.79
C SER A 209 11.73 -31.55 8.71
N GLU A 210 12.98 -31.85 9.08
CA GLU A 210 14.15 -31.68 8.20
C GLU A 210 14.01 -32.38 6.85
N GLU A 211 13.37 -33.56 6.81
CA GLU A 211 13.12 -34.32 5.60
C GLU A 211 12.22 -33.60 4.57
N PHE A 212 11.46 -32.58 4.99
CA PHE A 212 10.57 -31.81 4.13
C PHE A 212 11.12 -30.43 3.73
N TYR A 213 12.36 -30.09 4.08
CA TYR A 213 12.93 -28.78 3.70
C TYR A 213 12.94 -28.56 2.18
N GLN A 214 13.28 -29.58 1.39
CA GLN A 214 13.25 -29.47 -0.06
C GLN A 214 11.81 -29.32 -0.59
N VAL A 215 10.86 -30.09 -0.04
CA VAL A 215 9.43 -29.96 -0.41
C VAL A 215 8.92 -28.55 -0.10
N TRP A 216 9.33 -27.96 1.01
CA TRP A 216 9.00 -26.60 1.36
C TRP A 216 9.66 -25.57 0.43
N ALA A 217 10.92 -25.76 0.05
CA ALA A 217 11.57 -24.91 -0.94
C ALA A 217 10.86 -24.96 -2.30
N ASP A 218 10.47 -26.16 -2.75
CA ASP A 218 9.74 -26.36 -4.01
C ASP A 218 8.34 -25.74 -3.94
N TYR A 219 7.72 -25.69 -2.76
CA TYR A 219 6.45 -25.02 -2.53
C TYR A 219 6.50 -23.51 -2.81
N PHE A 220 7.63 -22.84 -2.56
CA PHE A 220 7.81 -21.42 -2.92
C PHE A 220 7.94 -21.20 -4.44
N VAL A 221 8.37 -22.21 -5.19
CA VAL A 221 8.62 -22.11 -6.63
C VAL A 221 7.34 -22.36 -7.45
N ARG A 222 6.41 -23.16 -6.91
CA ARG A 222 5.12 -23.50 -7.53
C ARG A 222 4.17 -22.31 -7.59
#